data_AF-A0A257HGP3-F1
#
_entry.id   AF-A0A257HGP3-F1
#
_cell.length_a   1.000
_cell.length_b   1.000
_cell.length_c   1.000
_cell.angle_alpha   90.00
_cell.angle_beta   90.00
_cell.angle_gamma   90.00
#
_symmetry.space_group_name_H-M   'P 1'
#
loop_
_entity.id
_entity.type
_entity.pdbx_description
1 polymer ?
#
loop_
_entity_poly.entity_id
_entity_poly.type
_entity_poly.pdbx_seq_one_letter_code
_entity_poly.pdbx_strand_id
1 'polypeptide(L)'
;MRAVLLVGLLGTNPAFAANEPASRPSNGRFALHAEACKANDIFLTLKDDRIDLPVFSCTRLAFKPVSARGDTAVWDVAAKHCEGEEGKPGPQRFKLEAKGTSLRILWSDGAKSAPLMRCGK
;
A
#
# COMPACT_ATOMS: atom_id res chain seq x y z
N MET A 1 -32.16 -48.62 -31.46
CA MET A 1 -31.72 -47.43 -32.21
C MET A 1 -32.78 -46.34 -32.10
N ARG A 2 -32.49 -45.25 -31.40
CA ARG A 2 -32.91 -43.86 -31.69
C ARG A 2 -32.43 -42.99 -30.52
N ALA A 3 -31.26 -42.39 -30.74
CA ALA A 3 -30.72 -41.32 -29.92
C ALA A 3 -31.33 -40.00 -30.42
N VAL A 4 -31.74 -39.12 -29.51
CA VAL A 4 -31.93 -37.70 -29.80
C VAL A 4 -31.24 -36.91 -28.70
N LEU A 5 -30.24 -36.15 -29.15
CA LEU A 5 -29.33 -35.29 -28.39
C LEU A 5 -30.08 -34.20 -27.60
N LEU A 6 -29.76 -34.06 -26.31
CA LEU A 6 -29.90 -32.79 -25.61
C LEU A 6 -28.66 -31.94 -25.88
N VAL A 7 -28.80 -30.89 -26.69
CA VAL A 7 -27.79 -29.83 -26.84
C VAL A 7 -28.02 -28.81 -25.72
N GLY A 8 -27.29 -28.95 -24.63
CA GLY A 8 -27.21 -27.95 -23.56
C GLY A 8 -26.28 -26.81 -23.96
N LEU A 9 -26.85 -25.64 -24.29
CA LEU A 9 -26.11 -24.38 -24.45
C LEU A 9 -25.63 -23.92 -23.06
N LEU A 10 -24.38 -24.24 -22.74
CA LEU A 10 -23.65 -23.68 -21.60
C LEU A 10 -23.34 -22.21 -21.91
N GLY A 11 -24.11 -21.30 -21.31
CA GLY A 11 -23.82 -19.87 -21.31
C GLY A 11 -22.51 -19.58 -20.58
N THR A 12 -21.49 -19.16 -21.31
CA THR A 12 -20.25 -18.63 -20.74
C THR A 12 -20.51 -17.20 -20.26
N ASN A 13 -21.02 -17.06 -19.03
CA ASN A 13 -20.99 -15.76 -18.37
C ASN A 13 -19.53 -15.35 -18.15
N PRO A 14 -19.10 -14.15 -18.60
CA PRO A 14 -17.78 -13.65 -18.24
C PRO A 14 -17.79 -13.40 -16.73
N ALA A 15 -17.07 -14.24 -16.00
CA ALA A 15 -16.76 -13.98 -14.60
C ALA A 15 -15.94 -12.69 -14.58
N PHE A 16 -16.58 -11.58 -14.18
CA PHE A 16 -15.85 -10.40 -13.75
C PHE A 16 -14.92 -10.87 -12.64
N ALA A 17 -13.63 -10.93 -12.93
CA ALA A 17 -12.60 -11.13 -11.93
C ALA A 17 -12.77 -10.00 -10.91
N ALA A 18 -13.43 -10.31 -9.80
CA ALA A 18 -13.49 -9.43 -8.66
C ALA A 18 -12.03 -9.23 -8.24
N ASN A 19 -11.50 -8.03 -8.46
CA ASN A 19 -10.22 -7.64 -7.88
C ASN A 19 -10.37 -7.81 -6.37
N GLU A 20 -9.72 -8.82 -5.80
CA GLU A 20 -9.66 -8.96 -4.36
C GLU A 20 -9.15 -7.64 -3.77
N PRO A 21 -9.81 -7.11 -2.73
CA PRO A 21 -9.36 -5.88 -2.11
C PRO A 21 -7.91 -6.05 -1.67
N ALA A 22 -7.04 -5.15 -2.13
CA ALA A 22 -5.61 -5.21 -1.84
C ALA A 22 -5.39 -5.32 -0.32
N SER A 23 -4.82 -6.45 0.12
CA SER A 23 -4.45 -6.68 1.52
C SER A 23 -3.62 -5.50 2.03
N ARG A 24 -3.88 -5.07 3.26
CA ARG A 24 -3.20 -3.92 3.86
C ARG A 24 -1.66 -4.01 3.72
N PRO A 25 -0.94 -2.90 3.48
CA PRO A 25 0.51 -2.92 3.43
C PRO A 25 1.10 -3.47 4.73
N SER A 26 2.13 -4.30 4.60
CA SER A 26 2.77 -4.96 5.74
C SER A 26 3.42 -3.94 6.67
N ASN A 27 3.21 -4.12 7.97
CA ASN A 27 3.96 -3.38 8.99
C ASN A 27 5.47 -3.62 8.84
N GLY A 28 6.27 -2.65 9.25
CA GLY A 28 7.72 -2.78 9.22
C GLY A 28 8.47 -1.47 9.29
N ARG A 29 9.80 -1.59 9.24
CA ARG A 29 10.74 -0.48 9.16
C ARG A 29 11.31 -0.47 7.76
N PHE A 30 11.45 0.71 7.17
CA PHE A 30 11.85 0.87 5.78
C PHE A 30 12.95 1.93 5.66
N ALA A 31 13.96 1.62 4.86
CA ALA A 31 15.12 2.48 4.61
C ALA A 31 15.39 2.63 3.11
N LEU A 32 16.28 3.53 2.72
CA LEU A 32 16.60 3.78 1.32
C LEU A 32 17.30 2.58 0.65
N HIS A 33 18.14 1.87 1.39
CA HIS A 33 18.94 0.75 0.92
C HIS A 33 19.40 -0.15 2.09
N ALA A 34 20.11 -1.24 1.78
CA ALA A 34 20.43 -2.29 2.75
C ALA A 34 21.42 -1.80 3.83
N GLU A 35 22.35 -0.93 3.46
CA GLU A 35 23.33 -0.34 4.37
C GLU A 35 22.63 0.59 5.38
N ALA A 36 21.63 1.36 4.94
CA ALA A 36 20.80 2.17 5.83
C ALA A 36 20.02 1.29 6.82
N CYS A 37 19.46 0.15 6.37
CA CYS A 37 18.85 -0.83 7.28
C CYS A 37 19.84 -1.34 8.34
N LYS A 38 21.09 -1.67 7.94
CA LYS A 38 22.14 -2.16 8.87
C LYS A 38 22.58 -1.07 9.84
N ALA A 39 22.67 0.17 9.38
CA ALA A 39 23.02 1.34 10.18
C ALA A 39 21.85 1.86 11.04
N ASN A 40 20.68 1.22 10.95
CA ASN A 40 19.45 1.63 11.65
C ASN A 40 18.92 3.01 11.23
N ASP A 41 19.29 3.47 10.03
CA ASP A 41 18.83 4.72 9.40
C ASP A 41 17.49 4.49 8.70
N ILE A 42 16.40 4.60 9.46
CA ILE A 42 15.04 4.27 9.04
C ILE A 42 14.29 5.53 8.63
N PHE A 43 13.81 5.53 7.38
CA PHE A 43 13.09 6.65 6.78
C PHE A 43 11.56 6.52 6.91
N LEU A 44 11.07 5.33 7.20
CA LEU A 44 9.64 5.09 7.42
C LEU A 44 9.45 3.91 8.36
N THR A 45 8.62 4.08 9.40
CA THR A 45 8.09 2.96 10.18
C THR A 45 6.58 2.90 10.01
N LEU A 46 6.05 1.76 9.55
CA LEU A 46 4.63 1.51 9.36
C LEU A 46 4.12 0.53 10.43
N LYS A 47 3.03 0.90 11.09
CA LYS A 47 2.28 0.09 12.06
C LYS A 47 0.79 0.04 11.64
N ASP A 48 -0.02 -0.66 12.44
CA ASP A 48 -1.45 -0.88 12.18
C ASP A 48 -2.32 0.38 12.16
N ASP A 49 -1.88 1.50 12.72
CA ASP A 49 -2.63 2.74 12.62
C ASP A 49 -1.72 3.97 12.65
N ARG A 50 -0.41 3.77 12.46
CA ARG A 50 0.60 4.81 12.60
C ARG A 50 1.67 4.69 11.52
N ILE A 51 2.13 5.83 11.04
CA ILE A 51 3.29 5.95 10.18
C ILE A 51 4.21 7.01 10.77
N ASP A 52 5.48 6.67 10.90
CA ASP A 52 6.53 7.57 11.39
C ASP A 52 7.52 7.84 10.25
N LEU A 53 7.70 9.10 9.90
CA LEU A 53 8.73 9.60 8.99
C LEU A 53 9.64 10.57 9.76
N PRO A 54 10.86 10.85 9.27
CA PRO A 54 11.78 11.77 9.93
C PRO A 54 11.17 13.16 10.21
N VAL A 55 10.38 13.67 9.27
CA VAL A 55 9.84 15.04 9.31
C VAL A 55 8.42 15.15 9.87
N PHE A 56 7.69 14.03 9.99
CA PHE A 56 6.36 14.00 10.59
C PHE A 56 5.93 12.58 10.96
N SER A 57 4.95 12.49 11.86
CA SER A 57 4.26 11.23 12.16
C SER A 57 2.75 11.42 11.99
N CYS A 58 2.05 10.33 11.63
CA CYS A 58 0.60 10.32 11.55
C CYS A 58 0.03 9.11 12.29
N THR A 59 -1.13 9.28 12.92
CA THR A 59 -1.85 8.24 13.68
C THR A 59 -3.31 8.12 13.26
N ARG A 60 -3.96 7.05 13.70
CA ARG A 60 -5.34 6.67 13.33
C ARG A 60 -5.50 6.61 11.81
N LEU A 61 -4.56 5.93 11.15
CA LEU A 61 -4.56 5.74 9.71
C LEU A 61 -5.72 4.84 9.26
N ALA A 62 -6.41 5.28 8.21
CA ALA A 62 -7.39 4.51 7.45
C ALA A 62 -6.85 4.28 6.04
N PHE A 63 -6.93 3.03 5.58
CA PHE A 63 -6.44 2.60 4.27
C PHE A 63 -7.62 2.22 3.41
N LYS A 64 -7.72 2.82 2.22
CA LYS A 64 -8.68 2.43 1.20
C LYS A 64 -7.93 1.87 0.00
N PRO A 65 -8.09 0.59 -0.37
CA PRO A 65 -7.43 0.02 -1.53
C PRO A 65 -7.90 0.75 -2.80
N VAL A 66 -6.95 1.10 -3.65
CA VAL A 66 -7.19 1.76 -4.95
C VAL A 66 -6.98 0.77 -6.08
N SER A 67 -5.86 0.05 -6.04
CA SER A 67 -5.52 -0.97 -7.04
C SER A 67 -4.57 -2.02 -6.46
N ALA A 68 -4.65 -3.23 -7.01
CA ALA A 68 -3.65 -4.27 -6.85
C ALA A 68 -3.42 -4.92 -8.22
N ARG A 69 -2.16 -5.01 -8.65
CA ARG A 69 -1.77 -5.66 -9.89
C ARG A 69 -0.37 -6.27 -9.73
N GLY A 70 -0.30 -7.59 -9.81
CA GLY A 70 0.97 -8.31 -9.65
C GLY A 70 1.56 -8.06 -8.26
N ASP A 71 2.82 -7.61 -8.21
CA ASP A 71 3.53 -7.28 -6.97
C ASP A 71 3.25 -5.86 -6.46
N THR A 72 2.43 -5.09 -7.17
CA THR A 72 2.18 -3.68 -6.91
C THR A 72 0.77 -3.48 -6.36
N ALA A 73 0.64 -2.73 -5.27
CA ALA A 73 -0.65 -2.33 -4.72
C ALA A 73 -0.61 -0.89 -4.20
N VAL A 74 -1.73 -0.19 -4.32
CA VAL A 74 -1.86 1.23 -3.95
C VAL A 74 -3.06 1.41 -3.03
N TRP A 75 -2.87 2.18 -1.96
CA TRP A 75 -3.93 2.58 -1.03
C TRP A 75 -3.98 4.09 -0.91
N ASP A 76 -5.19 4.65 -0.90
CA ASP A 76 -5.41 5.98 -0.35
C ASP A 76 -5.32 5.87 1.17
N VAL A 77 -4.53 6.75 1.78
CA VAL A 77 -4.33 6.82 3.22
C VAL A 77 -4.91 8.12 3.73
N ALA A 78 -5.74 8.03 4.76
CA ALA A 78 -6.24 9.17 5.51
C ALA A 78 -5.86 9.01 6.98
N ALA A 79 -5.27 10.04 7.57
CA ALA A 79 -4.94 10.10 8.98
C ALA A 79 -5.90 11.06 9.70
N LYS A 80 -6.26 10.75 10.96
CA LYS A 80 -7.00 11.73 11.79
C LYS A 80 -6.07 12.75 12.44
N HIS A 81 -4.80 12.40 12.64
CA HIS A 81 -3.83 13.27 13.28
C HIS A 81 -2.47 13.10 12.63
N CYS A 82 -1.84 14.21 12.27
CA CYS A 82 -0.48 14.25 11.76
C CYS A 82 0.25 15.44 12.38
N GLU A 83 1.43 15.17 12.90
CA GLU A 83 2.28 16.15 13.56
C GLU A 83 3.66 16.11 12.91
N GLY A 84 4.06 17.25 12.34
CA GLY A 84 5.38 17.50 11.80
C GLY A 84 6.31 18.14 12.82
N GLU A 85 7.48 18.54 12.36
CA GLU A 85 8.46 19.26 13.17
C GLU A 85 7.84 20.51 13.83
N GLU A 86 8.27 20.79 15.06
CA GLU A 86 7.83 21.94 15.86
C GLU A 86 6.31 21.98 16.10
N GLY A 87 5.63 20.82 16.05
CA GLY A 87 4.19 20.71 16.27
C GLY A 87 3.34 21.22 15.10
N LYS A 88 3.96 21.47 13.94
CA LYS A 88 3.23 21.92 12.73
C LYS A 88 2.33 20.78 12.23
N PRO A 89 1.15 21.10 11.67
CA PRO A 89 0.29 20.06 11.10
C PRO A 89 0.97 19.35 9.92
N GLY A 90 0.97 18.02 9.94
CA GLY A 90 1.46 17.20 8.83
C GLY A 90 0.38 16.86 7.79
N PRO A 91 0.75 16.22 6.66
CA PRO A 91 -0.19 15.87 5.60
C PRO A 91 -1.14 14.75 6.04
N GLN A 92 -2.43 15.03 6.09
CA GLN A 92 -3.44 14.06 6.53
C GLN A 92 -3.89 13.09 5.44
N ARG A 93 -3.52 13.32 4.17
CA ARG A 93 -3.91 12.50 3.03
C ARG A 93 -2.73 12.32 2.10
N PHE A 94 -2.46 11.08 1.73
CA PHE A 94 -1.45 10.67 0.78
C PHE A 94 -1.80 9.27 0.27
N LYS A 95 -1.05 8.75 -0.70
CA LYS A 95 -1.16 7.34 -1.09
C LYS A 95 0.09 6.59 -0.69
N LEU A 96 -0.09 5.31 -0.36
CA LEU A 96 1.01 4.37 -0.24
C LEU A 96 0.98 3.42 -1.42
N GLU A 97 2.13 3.25 -2.05
CA GLU A 97 2.37 2.24 -3.06
C GLU A 97 3.33 1.20 -2.46
N ALA A 98 2.89 -0.06 -2.42
CA ALA A 98 3.78 -1.19 -2.17
C ALA A 98 4.15 -1.82 -3.51
N LYS A 99 5.42 -2.15 -3.68
CA LYS A 99 5.92 -2.94 -4.81
C LYS A 99 6.93 -3.97 -4.32
N GLY A 100 6.55 -5.24 -4.34
CA GLY A 100 7.38 -6.33 -3.80
C GLY A 100 7.69 -6.11 -2.31
N THR A 101 8.94 -5.73 -2.00
CA THR A 101 9.40 -5.47 -0.62
C THR A 101 9.59 -3.99 -0.31
N SER A 102 9.18 -3.11 -1.21
CA SER A 102 9.39 -1.67 -1.09
C SER A 102 8.07 -0.92 -0.87
N LEU A 103 8.16 0.19 -0.15
CA LEU A 103 7.07 1.16 0.03
C LEU A 103 7.48 2.51 -0.55
N ARG A 104 6.51 3.24 -1.09
CA ARG A 104 6.67 4.60 -1.58
C ARG A 104 5.45 5.43 -1.22
N ILE A 105 5.66 6.69 -0.85
CA ILE A 105 4.58 7.66 -0.65
C ILE A 105 4.34 8.42 -1.96
N LEU A 106 3.08 8.56 -2.34
CA LEU A 106 2.63 9.42 -3.44
C LEU A 106 1.84 10.58 -2.83
N TRP A 107 2.31 11.79 -3.08
CA TRP A 107 1.73 13.02 -2.53
C TRP A 107 0.63 13.56 -3.46
N SER A 108 -0.23 14.42 -2.93
CA SER A 108 -1.36 15.00 -3.69
C SER A 108 -0.94 15.97 -4.78
N ASP A 109 0.25 16.57 -4.66
CA ASP A 109 0.87 17.43 -5.67
C ASP A 109 1.54 16.64 -6.82
N GLY A 110 1.50 15.31 -6.76
CA GLY A 110 2.13 14.41 -7.73
C GLY A 110 3.58 14.07 -7.42
N ALA A 111 4.19 14.68 -6.40
CA ALA A 111 5.51 14.31 -5.94
C ALA A 111 5.51 12.89 -5.35
N LYS A 112 6.68 12.25 -5.35
CA LYS A 112 6.85 10.86 -4.88
C LYS A 112 8.09 10.78 -4.00
N SER A 113 8.01 10.01 -2.92
CA SER A 113 9.21 9.65 -2.17
C SER A 113 10.10 8.72 -3.00
N ALA A 114 11.36 8.57 -2.59
CA ALA A 114 12.16 7.41 -3.02
C ALA A 114 11.45 6.10 -2.61
N PRO A 115 11.63 5.00 -3.36
CA PRO A 115 11.21 3.69 -2.90
C PRO A 115 12.06 3.28 -1.70
N LEU A 116 11.40 2.90 -0.60
CA LEU A 116 12.04 2.48 0.65
C LEU A 116 11.93 0.97 0.78
N MET A 117 13.06 0.28 0.94
CA MET A 117 13.07 -1.16 1.14
C MET A 117 12.76 -1.55 2.58
N ARG A 118 12.04 -2.65 2.77
CA ARG A 118 11.76 -3.20 4.11
C ARG A 118 13.04 -3.76 4.75
N CYS A 119 13.32 -3.34 5.97
CA CYS A 119 14.41 -3.84 6.81
C CYS A 119 13.97 -5.06 7.66
N GLY A 120 14.94 -5.86 8.12
CA GLY A 120 14.68 -7.01 9.01
C GLY A 120 13.98 -8.18 8.32
N LYS A 121 14.30 -8.41 7.05
CA LYS A 121 13.99 -9.65 6.34
C LYS A 121 15.12 -10.64 6.48
#